data_AF-A0A536PKG3-F1
#
_entry.id   AF-A0A536PKG3-F1
#
_cell.length_a   1.000
_cell.length_b   1.000
_cell.length_c   1.000
_cell.angle_alpha   90.00
_cell.angle_beta   90.00
_cell.angle_gamma   90.00
#
_symmetry.space_group_name_H-M   'P 1'
#
loop_
_entity.id
_entity.type
_entity.pdbx_description
1 polymer ?
#
loop_
_entity_poly.entity_id
_entity_poly.type
_entity_poly.pdbx_seq_one_letter_code
_entity_poly.pdbx_strand_id
1 'polypeptide(L)'
;MATTVRSSSTRKAEHLRINLQEDVSSDSATGLDEFHFRHLALPEIDLADVQPATDFLDRRLAAPFLISCMTGGTEAALPINRTLAAVAQRHGFALGLGSGRALLEQPELLPTFDVRDLAPDVPLLANLGAVQLNRGVTVDGARRLVDLLRADALVLHLNPLQESLQPTGDVQFGRLLERIETLCRTLGLPVIAKEVGFGIGEPDAVRLAEAGVYAIDVAGAGGTSWSEVERHRLAGPLRNVAAAFRGWGTPTADCLVQVRGRLPRLPLIASGGIRTGLQAAVALALGADMVGVAGPMLRAAARGDEAAGELAEELVETLRRVMFCTGAAGIEALRRVPLARDGDFRSGAVEFELQTGPGPAFHDVTDRVQASVARLGLFDGVVVVSSMHTTAAVVVNEDEPLLHADFGRFLNRLAPRSGYEHDDLSRRQSVPPDEPLNGHSHCQQLLLGQTTVVPVERGRVRLGPWQRVFLVELDGSRSRRVRV
;
A
#
# COMPACT_ATOMS: atom_id res chain seq x y z
N MET A 1 21.15 -1.34 -41.33
CA MET A 1 20.14 -2.24 -40.74
C MET A 1 20.75 -3.47 -40.06
N ALA A 2 21.76 -4.15 -40.62
CA ALA A 2 22.42 -5.30 -39.95
C ALA A 2 23.16 -4.97 -38.63
N THR A 3 23.65 -3.73 -38.45
CA THR A 3 24.39 -3.28 -37.26
C THR A 3 23.51 -3.02 -36.04
N THR A 4 22.25 -2.62 -36.23
CA THR A 4 21.27 -2.40 -35.13
C THR A 4 20.66 -3.70 -34.61
N VAL A 5 20.70 -4.77 -35.42
CA VAL A 5 20.08 -6.06 -35.13
C VAL A 5 20.94 -6.93 -34.21
N ARG A 6 22.26 -6.95 -34.43
CA ARG A 6 23.22 -7.62 -33.52
C ARG A 6 23.26 -6.99 -32.12
N SER A 7 22.90 -5.72 -31.97
CA SER A 7 22.94 -5.03 -30.67
C SER A 7 21.78 -5.43 -29.74
N SER A 8 20.61 -5.79 -30.26
CA SER A 8 19.42 -6.11 -29.46
C SER A 8 19.52 -7.48 -28.77
N SER A 9 19.98 -8.52 -29.48
CA SER A 9 20.21 -9.86 -28.90
C SER A 9 21.35 -9.86 -27.87
N THR A 10 22.45 -9.15 -28.17
CA THR A 10 23.57 -8.95 -27.24
C THR A 10 23.12 -8.26 -25.96
N ARG A 11 22.31 -7.19 -26.07
CA ARG A 11 21.72 -6.49 -24.90
C ARG A 11 20.88 -7.42 -24.03
N LYS A 12 20.00 -8.24 -24.64
CA LYS A 12 19.15 -9.17 -23.90
C LYS A 12 19.97 -10.24 -23.15
N ALA A 13 21.01 -10.78 -23.80
CA ALA A 13 21.92 -11.72 -23.15
C ALA A 13 22.66 -11.07 -21.97
N GLU A 14 23.06 -9.81 -22.11
CA GLU A 14 23.72 -9.04 -21.06
C GLU A 14 22.77 -8.75 -19.88
N HIS A 15 21.52 -8.33 -20.15
CA HIS A 15 20.49 -8.15 -19.12
C HIS A 15 20.26 -9.44 -18.32
N LEU A 16 20.15 -10.58 -19.02
CA LEU A 16 20.00 -11.89 -18.39
C LEU A 16 21.20 -12.22 -17.49
N ARG A 17 22.43 -12.08 -18.01
CA ARG A 17 23.66 -12.33 -17.26
C ARG A 17 23.74 -11.45 -16.01
N ILE A 18 23.51 -10.15 -16.15
CA ILE A 18 23.61 -9.18 -15.05
C ILE A 18 22.61 -9.51 -13.93
N ASN A 19 21.36 -9.82 -14.27
CA ASN A 19 20.34 -10.18 -13.27
C ASN A 19 20.65 -11.50 -12.53
N LEU A 20 21.45 -12.38 -13.12
CA LEU A 20 21.87 -13.65 -12.54
C LEU A 20 23.15 -13.53 -11.69
N GLN A 21 24.05 -12.60 -12.04
CA GLN A 21 25.43 -12.58 -11.54
C GLN A 21 25.80 -11.35 -10.71
N GLU A 22 25.11 -10.22 -10.90
CA GLU A 22 25.47 -8.94 -10.30
C GLU A 22 24.46 -8.52 -9.23
N ASP A 23 24.90 -7.64 -8.33
CA ASP A 23 23.99 -6.92 -7.45
C ASP A 23 23.24 -5.82 -8.24
N VAL A 24 21.94 -6.01 -8.34
CA VAL A 24 20.99 -5.09 -8.98
C VAL A 24 19.83 -4.73 -8.05
N SER A 25 20.01 -4.81 -6.74
CA SER A 25 18.98 -4.38 -5.80
C SER A 25 18.78 -2.87 -5.81
N SER A 26 17.54 -2.43 -5.62
CA SER A 26 17.24 -1.04 -5.27
C SER A 26 17.69 -0.73 -3.83
N ASP A 27 18.04 0.54 -3.56
CA ASP A 27 18.25 1.03 -2.19
C ASP A 27 16.93 1.34 -1.48
N SER A 28 15.83 1.51 -2.23
CA SER A 28 14.50 1.71 -1.63
C SER A 28 14.00 0.39 -1.06
N ALA A 29 13.34 0.42 0.09
CA ALA A 29 12.59 -0.73 0.58
C ALA A 29 11.31 -0.93 -0.25
N THR A 30 10.73 -2.13 -0.21
CA THR A 30 9.41 -2.39 -0.81
C THR A 30 8.28 -1.74 -0.01
N GLY A 31 8.53 -1.43 1.28
CA GLY A 31 7.52 -1.01 2.26
C GLY A 31 6.61 -2.14 2.75
N LEU A 32 6.72 -3.36 2.19
CA LEU A 32 5.88 -4.49 2.59
C LEU A 32 6.23 -5.01 3.98
N ASP A 33 7.51 -4.95 4.35
CA ASP A 33 8.00 -5.45 5.64
C ASP A 33 7.61 -4.55 6.82
N GLU A 34 7.02 -3.37 6.55
CA GLU A 34 6.45 -2.49 7.58
C GLU A 34 5.05 -2.96 8.02
N PHE A 35 4.44 -3.90 7.32
CA PHE A 35 3.09 -4.39 7.61
C PHE A 35 3.11 -5.81 8.15
N HIS A 36 2.33 -6.04 9.20
CA HIS A 36 2.31 -7.30 9.94
C HIS A 36 0.88 -7.79 10.15
N PHE A 37 0.69 -9.10 9.98
CA PHE A 37 -0.55 -9.75 10.38
C PHE A 37 -0.60 -9.93 11.89
N ARG A 38 -1.77 -9.71 12.49
CA ARG A 38 -2.01 -10.16 13.86
C ARG A 38 -2.16 -11.67 13.88
N HIS A 39 -1.29 -12.35 14.60
CA HIS A 39 -1.39 -13.79 14.84
C HIS A 39 -2.66 -14.14 15.63
N LEU A 40 -3.39 -15.15 15.17
CA LEU A 40 -4.44 -15.82 15.93
C LEU A 40 -3.90 -17.14 16.51
N ALA A 41 -3.81 -17.21 17.84
CA ALA A 41 -3.47 -18.44 18.54
C ALA A 41 -4.56 -19.53 18.42
N LEU A 42 -5.80 -19.10 18.12
CA LEU A 42 -6.97 -19.95 17.90
C LEU A 42 -7.60 -19.52 16.56
N PRO A 43 -7.16 -20.09 15.42
CA PRO A 43 -7.62 -19.66 14.10
C PRO A 43 -9.03 -20.16 13.73
N GLU A 44 -9.59 -21.12 14.49
CA GLU A 44 -10.94 -21.69 14.30
C GLU A 44 -11.22 -22.23 12.88
N ILE A 45 -10.18 -22.62 12.15
CA ILE A 45 -10.23 -23.29 10.83
C ILE A 45 -9.17 -24.40 10.78
N ASP A 46 -9.33 -25.36 9.88
CA ASP A 46 -8.32 -26.39 9.62
C ASP A 46 -7.38 -25.97 8.48
N LEU A 47 -6.08 -26.27 8.62
CA LEU A 47 -5.08 -25.94 7.59
C LEU A 47 -5.36 -26.64 6.26
N ALA A 48 -5.98 -27.83 6.29
CA ALA A 48 -6.35 -28.58 5.09
C ALA A 48 -7.39 -27.85 4.23
N ASP A 49 -8.28 -27.08 4.87
CA ASP A 49 -9.38 -26.37 4.22
C ASP A 49 -8.98 -25.00 3.66
N VAL A 50 -7.75 -24.54 3.95
CA VAL A 50 -7.23 -23.30 3.39
C VAL A 50 -7.00 -23.46 1.88
N GLN A 51 -7.62 -22.59 1.08
CA GLN A 51 -7.54 -22.61 -0.37
C GLN A 51 -7.03 -21.27 -0.90
N PRO A 52 -5.76 -21.17 -1.35
CA PRO A 52 -5.22 -19.94 -1.92
C PRO A 52 -5.67 -19.68 -3.36
N ALA A 53 -6.53 -20.54 -3.93
CA ALA A 53 -6.98 -20.43 -5.30
C ALA A 53 -7.74 -19.12 -5.57
N THR A 54 -7.52 -18.55 -6.76
CA THR A 54 -8.10 -17.26 -7.21
C THR A 54 -8.49 -17.34 -8.68
N ASP A 55 -9.24 -16.35 -9.17
CA ASP A 55 -9.60 -16.23 -10.58
C ASP A 55 -8.85 -15.05 -11.22
N PHE A 56 -8.28 -15.28 -12.40
CA PHE A 56 -7.58 -14.24 -13.16
C PHE A 56 -7.66 -14.53 -14.67
N LEU A 57 -7.99 -13.52 -15.48
CA LEU A 57 -8.21 -13.66 -16.94
C LEU A 57 -9.18 -14.80 -17.28
N ASP A 58 -10.31 -14.84 -16.58
CA ASP A 58 -11.36 -15.85 -16.74
C ASP A 58 -10.90 -17.31 -16.52
N ARG A 59 -9.77 -17.51 -15.83
CA ARG A 59 -9.25 -18.83 -15.46
C ARG A 59 -9.06 -18.96 -13.95
N ARG A 60 -9.36 -20.15 -13.43
CA ARG A 60 -9.09 -20.52 -12.04
C ARG A 60 -7.62 -20.90 -11.89
N LEU A 61 -6.91 -20.21 -11.01
CA LEU A 61 -5.52 -20.49 -10.62
C LEU A 61 -5.48 -21.21 -9.27
N ALA A 62 -4.47 -22.04 -9.06
CA ALA A 62 -4.30 -22.75 -7.79
C ALA A 62 -3.80 -21.83 -6.66
N ALA A 63 -3.11 -20.74 -7.02
CA ALA A 63 -2.67 -19.69 -6.11
C ALA A 63 -2.52 -18.35 -6.87
N PRO A 64 -2.51 -17.19 -6.19
CA PRO A 64 -2.57 -15.88 -6.82
C PRO A 64 -1.18 -15.41 -7.29
N PHE A 65 -0.41 -16.28 -7.93
CA PHE A 65 0.94 -15.99 -8.38
C PHE A 65 1.06 -15.86 -9.90
N LEU A 66 1.89 -14.91 -10.31
CA LEU A 66 2.33 -14.66 -11.67
C LEU A 66 3.85 -14.78 -11.70
N ILE A 67 4.40 -15.68 -12.51
CA ILE A 67 5.81 -15.61 -12.90
C ILE A 67 5.92 -14.44 -13.88
N SER A 68 6.49 -13.32 -13.42
CA SER A 68 6.44 -12.04 -14.15
C SER A 68 7.33 -12.04 -15.40
N CYS A 69 7.05 -11.12 -16.34
CA CYS A 69 7.78 -10.96 -17.61
C CYS A 69 9.29 -10.75 -17.40
N MET A 70 10.13 -11.57 -18.03
CA MET A 70 11.60 -11.53 -17.85
C MET A 70 12.39 -11.66 -19.15
N THR A 71 12.34 -12.82 -19.81
CA THR A 71 13.33 -13.18 -20.85
C THR A 71 12.71 -13.83 -22.10
N GLY A 72 13.53 -13.97 -23.13
CA GLY A 72 13.17 -14.48 -24.46
C GLY A 72 13.89 -13.71 -25.57
N GLY A 73 14.23 -14.39 -26.66
CA GLY A 73 14.97 -13.84 -27.80
C GLY A 73 16.47 -14.07 -27.78
N THR A 74 16.96 -14.97 -26.93
CA THR A 74 18.34 -15.47 -26.91
C THR A 74 18.34 -16.99 -26.67
N GLU A 75 19.37 -17.71 -27.12
CA GLU A 75 19.48 -19.16 -26.92
C GLU A 75 19.49 -19.53 -25.43
N ALA A 76 20.17 -18.73 -24.60
CA ALA A 76 20.21 -18.91 -23.14
C ALA A 76 18.85 -18.75 -22.46
N ALA A 77 17.91 -18.01 -23.07
CA ALA A 77 16.57 -17.82 -22.53
C ALA A 77 15.65 -19.02 -22.74
N LEU A 78 15.92 -19.86 -23.75
CA LEU A 78 15.08 -21.00 -24.11
C LEU A 78 14.90 -22.00 -22.96
N PRO A 79 15.97 -22.57 -22.36
CA PRO A 79 15.80 -23.53 -21.27
C PRO A 79 15.11 -22.88 -20.05
N ILE A 80 15.39 -21.61 -19.77
CA ILE A 80 14.76 -20.86 -18.67
C ILE A 80 13.25 -20.74 -18.90
N ASN A 81 12.81 -20.28 -20.07
CA ASN A 81 11.38 -20.11 -20.36
C ASN A 81 10.64 -21.45 -20.33
N ARG A 82 11.25 -22.54 -20.79
CA ARG A 82 10.65 -23.89 -20.69
C ARG A 82 10.49 -24.33 -19.24
N THR A 83 11.52 -24.14 -18.40
CA THR A 83 11.43 -24.41 -16.95
C THR A 83 10.32 -23.59 -16.29
N LEU A 84 10.28 -22.28 -16.54
CA LEU A 84 9.25 -21.40 -15.96
C LEU A 84 7.84 -21.82 -16.38
N ALA A 85 7.66 -22.27 -17.62
CA ALA A 85 6.37 -22.77 -18.11
C ALA A 85 5.93 -24.08 -17.46
N ALA A 86 6.85 -25.04 -17.33
CA ALA A 86 6.55 -26.30 -16.63
C ALA A 86 6.17 -26.05 -15.17
N VAL A 87 6.89 -25.17 -14.47
CA VAL A 87 6.58 -24.77 -13.09
C VAL A 87 5.25 -24.03 -13.00
N ALA A 88 5.00 -23.06 -13.89
CA ALA A 88 3.73 -22.33 -13.92
C ALA A 88 2.54 -23.27 -14.08
N GLN A 89 2.61 -24.21 -15.02
CA GLN A 89 1.57 -25.22 -15.23
C GLN A 89 1.39 -26.11 -14.00
N ARG A 90 2.49 -26.65 -13.45
CA ARG A 90 2.45 -27.58 -12.30
C ARG A 90 1.83 -26.95 -11.05
N HIS A 91 2.13 -25.68 -10.78
CA HIS A 91 1.65 -24.96 -9.60
C HIS A 91 0.42 -24.09 -9.86
N GLY A 92 -0.12 -24.10 -11.09
CA GLY A 92 -1.30 -23.32 -11.47
C GLY A 92 -1.08 -21.81 -11.35
N PHE A 93 0.08 -21.30 -11.76
CA PHE A 93 0.43 -19.89 -11.77
C PHE A 93 0.28 -19.30 -13.18
N ALA A 94 -0.03 -18.02 -13.27
CA ALA A 94 0.08 -17.31 -14.55
C ALA A 94 1.56 -17.14 -14.95
N LEU A 95 1.84 -17.01 -16.25
CA LEU A 95 3.20 -16.82 -16.78
C LEU A 95 3.28 -15.63 -17.74
N GLY A 96 4.17 -14.69 -17.46
CA GLY A 96 4.55 -13.60 -18.35
C GLY A 96 5.82 -13.91 -19.12
N LEU A 97 5.78 -13.77 -20.45
CA LEU A 97 6.96 -13.89 -21.30
C LEU A 97 7.74 -12.56 -21.34
N GLY A 98 9.03 -12.60 -21.67
CA GLY A 98 9.81 -11.39 -21.92
C GLY A 98 9.35 -10.63 -23.16
N SER A 99 9.88 -9.41 -23.37
CA SER A 99 9.49 -8.55 -24.48
C SER A 99 9.65 -9.24 -25.84
N GLY A 100 8.52 -9.46 -26.50
CA GLY A 100 8.36 -10.07 -27.81
C GLY A 100 8.63 -9.12 -28.98
N ARG A 101 9.10 -7.89 -28.74
CA ARG A 101 9.48 -6.94 -29.80
C ARG A 101 10.33 -7.60 -30.90
N ALA A 102 11.32 -8.39 -30.49
CA ALA A 102 12.24 -9.05 -31.41
C ALA A 102 11.52 -10.04 -32.36
N LEU A 103 10.43 -10.68 -31.93
CA LEU A 103 9.67 -11.63 -32.77
C LEU A 103 8.92 -10.95 -33.92
N LEU A 104 8.56 -9.66 -33.76
CA LEU A 104 7.91 -8.91 -34.83
C LEU A 104 8.83 -8.71 -36.03
N GLU A 105 10.14 -8.60 -35.77
CA GLU A 105 11.19 -8.39 -36.77
C GLU A 105 11.88 -9.71 -37.18
N GLN A 106 12.03 -10.66 -36.24
CA GLN A 106 12.77 -11.92 -36.38
C GLN A 106 11.91 -13.11 -35.91
N PRO A 107 10.98 -13.61 -36.74
CA PRO A 107 10.11 -14.74 -36.40
C PRO A 107 10.87 -16.03 -36.04
N GLU A 108 12.11 -16.19 -36.51
CA GLU A 108 12.98 -17.33 -36.20
C GLU A 108 13.36 -17.43 -34.71
N LEU A 109 13.18 -16.36 -33.92
CA LEU A 109 13.38 -16.39 -32.48
C LEU A 109 12.24 -17.07 -31.71
N LEU A 110 11.16 -17.46 -32.38
CA LEU A 110 9.97 -18.08 -31.76
C LEU A 110 10.28 -19.24 -30.81
N PRO A 111 11.23 -20.17 -31.11
CA PRO A 111 11.54 -21.28 -30.21
C PRO A 111 12.00 -20.85 -28.80
N THR A 112 12.47 -19.60 -28.64
CA THR A 112 12.88 -19.06 -27.33
C THR A 112 11.71 -18.53 -26.48
N PHE A 113 10.51 -18.44 -27.05
CA PHE A 113 9.28 -17.98 -26.40
C PHE A 113 8.15 -19.01 -26.44
N ASP A 114 8.18 -19.95 -27.39
CA ASP A 114 7.13 -20.95 -27.57
C ASP A 114 7.18 -22.00 -26.46
N VAL A 115 6.31 -21.82 -25.48
CA VAL A 115 6.21 -22.65 -24.27
C VAL A 115 4.80 -23.14 -24.00
N ARG A 116 3.85 -22.85 -24.90
CA ARG A 116 2.44 -23.17 -24.70
C ARG A 116 2.17 -24.68 -24.72
N ASP A 117 3.08 -25.48 -25.28
CA ASP A 117 3.09 -26.95 -25.15
C ASP A 117 3.24 -27.42 -23.69
N LEU A 118 3.99 -26.66 -22.88
CA LEU A 118 4.25 -26.96 -21.47
C LEU A 118 3.22 -26.34 -20.52
N ALA A 119 2.59 -25.24 -20.94
CA ALA A 119 1.64 -24.48 -20.14
C ALA A 119 0.30 -24.24 -20.87
N PRO A 120 -0.45 -25.30 -21.22
CA PRO A 120 -1.70 -25.15 -21.99
C PRO A 120 -2.85 -24.52 -21.20
N ASP A 121 -2.89 -24.70 -19.87
CA ASP A 121 -4.09 -24.41 -19.07
C ASP A 121 -3.99 -23.09 -18.29
N VAL A 122 -2.77 -22.64 -17.98
CA VAL A 122 -2.57 -21.40 -17.24
C VAL A 122 -2.56 -20.17 -18.15
N PRO A 123 -2.95 -18.98 -17.65
CA PRO A 123 -2.82 -17.73 -18.39
C PRO A 123 -1.36 -17.47 -18.79
N LEU A 124 -1.12 -17.28 -20.08
CA LEU A 124 0.17 -16.83 -20.62
C LEU A 124 0.03 -15.40 -21.12
N LEU A 125 0.97 -14.55 -20.74
CA LEU A 125 0.94 -13.14 -21.07
C LEU A 125 2.08 -12.83 -22.06
N ALA A 126 1.71 -12.34 -23.24
CA ALA A 126 2.68 -11.75 -24.16
C ALA A 126 3.17 -10.41 -23.57
N ASN A 127 4.35 -9.96 -23.97
CA ASN A 127 4.90 -8.70 -23.48
C ASN A 127 5.47 -7.84 -24.59
N LEU A 128 5.19 -6.54 -24.55
CA LEU A 128 5.72 -5.55 -25.46
C LEU A 128 6.03 -4.25 -24.70
N GLY A 129 7.09 -3.54 -25.08
CA GLY A 129 7.34 -2.22 -24.52
C GLY A 129 6.33 -1.22 -25.05
N ALA A 130 5.65 -0.50 -24.17
CA ALA A 130 4.60 0.44 -24.57
C ALA A 130 5.14 1.48 -25.57
N VAL A 131 6.38 1.94 -25.38
CA VAL A 131 7.03 2.90 -26.29
C VAL A 131 7.10 2.43 -27.74
N GLN A 132 7.03 1.12 -28.01
CA GLN A 132 7.02 0.58 -29.37
C GLN A 132 5.80 1.01 -30.19
N LEU A 133 4.69 1.39 -29.54
CA LEU A 133 3.52 1.99 -30.19
C LEU A 133 3.87 3.34 -30.85
N ASN A 134 4.86 4.05 -30.31
CA ASN A 134 5.40 5.28 -30.91
C ASN A 134 6.54 5.02 -31.90
N ARG A 135 7.05 3.78 -31.97
CA ARG A 135 8.14 3.35 -32.87
C ARG A 135 7.65 2.54 -34.06
N GLY A 136 6.34 2.50 -34.29
CA GLY A 136 5.73 1.92 -35.49
C GLY A 136 5.05 0.57 -35.29
N VAL A 137 5.01 0.02 -34.08
CA VAL A 137 4.20 -1.19 -33.82
C VAL A 137 2.71 -0.81 -33.85
N THR A 138 1.98 -1.41 -34.79
CA THR A 138 0.53 -1.22 -34.95
C THR A 138 -0.27 -2.17 -34.07
N VAL A 139 -1.58 -1.95 -33.98
CA VAL A 139 -2.52 -2.89 -33.33
C VAL A 139 -2.42 -4.28 -33.94
N ASP A 140 -2.30 -4.38 -35.27
CA ASP A 140 -2.15 -5.67 -35.96
C ASP A 140 -0.81 -6.35 -35.63
N GLY A 141 0.26 -5.55 -35.46
CA GLY A 141 1.53 -6.06 -34.96
C GLY A 141 1.40 -6.64 -33.54
N ALA A 142 0.74 -5.91 -32.65
CA ALA A 142 0.45 -6.39 -31.29
C ALA A 142 -0.41 -7.66 -31.30
N ARG A 143 -1.46 -7.71 -32.13
CA ARG A 143 -2.31 -8.91 -32.31
C ARG A 143 -1.51 -10.10 -32.82
N ARG A 144 -0.71 -9.89 -33.87
CA ARG A 144 0.17 -10.93 -34.42
C ARG A 144 1.12 -11.49 -33.36
N LEU A 145 1.67 -10.65 -32.48
CA LEU A 145 2.53 -11.11 -31.40
C LEU A 145 1.77 -12.01 -30.42
N VAL A 146 0.56 -11.61 -30.02
CA VAL A 146 -0.29 -12.38 -29.11
C VAL A 146 -0.68 -13.72 -29.74
N ASP A 147 -1.12 -13.72 -30.99
CA ASP A 147 -1.50 -14.92 -31.74
C ASP A 147 -0.32 -15.89 -31.90
N LEU A 148 0.86 -15.37 -32.27
CA LEU A 148 2.08 -16.16 -32.44
C LEU A 148 2.48 -16.87 -31.15
N LEU A 149 2.34 -16.20 -30.01
CA LEU A 149 2.65 -16.74 -28.69
C LEU A 149 1.49 -17.53 -28.08
N ARG A 150 0.31 -17.55 -28.75
CA ARG A 150 -0.93 -18.13 -28.23
C ARG A 150 -1.24 -17.61 -26.82
N ALA A 151 -1.00 -16.31 -26.58
CA ALA A 151 -1.13 -15.70 -25.26
C ALA A 151 -2.58 -15.25 -24.99
N ASP A 152 -2.97 -15.21 -23.71
CA ASP A 152 -4.32 -14.85 -23.25
C ASP A 152 -4.47 -13.33 -23.03
N ALA A 153 -3.36 -12.62 -22.85
CA ALA A 153 -3.33 -11.17 -22.65
C ALA A 153 -2.02 -10.56 -23.15
N LEU A 154 -2.02 -9.23 -23.32
CA LEU A 154 -0.84 -8.44 -23.66
C LEU A 154 -0.42 -7.54 -22.49
N VAL A 155 0.80 -7.72 -22.00
CA VAL A 155 1.43 -6.78 -21.07
C VAL A 155 2.17 -5.69 -21.84
N LEU A 156 1.82 -4.45 -21.57
CA LEU A 156 2.57 -3.27 -21.98
C LEU A 156 3.47 -2.80 -20.83
N HIS A 157 4.77 -3.06 -20.94
CA HIS A 157 5.69 -2.54 -19.94
C HIS A 157 6.03 -1.07 -20.19
N LEU A 158 6.06 -0.29 -19.11
CA LEU A 158 6.45 1.11 -19.02
C LEU A 158 7.83 1.14 -18.38
N ASN A 159 8.81 1.69 -19.08
CA ASN A 159 10.20 1.69 -18.64
C ASN A 159 10.96 2.99 -19.00
N PRO A 160 10.36 4.19 -18.82
CA PRO A 160 10.95 5.45 -19.30
C PRO A 160 12.33 5.72 -18.71
N LEU A 161 12.54 5.45 -17.41
CA LEU A 161 13.84 5.62 -16.78
C LEU A 161 14.87 4.66 -17.39
N GLN A 162 14.53 3.37 -17.52
CA GLN A 162 15.42 2.39 -18.14
C GLN A 162 15.83 2.81 -19.56
N GLU A 163 14.87 3.17 -20.42
CA GLU A 163 15.16 3.61 -21.79
C GLU A 163 16.03 4.88 -21.81
N SER A 164 15.80 5.83 -20.90
CA SER A 164 16.58 7.07 -20.83
C SER A 164 18.05 6.88 -20.44
N LEU A 165 18.36 5.79 -19.73
CA LEU A 165 19.73 5.46 -19.32
C LEU A 165 20.50 4.72 -20.41
N GLN A 166 19.80 4.12 -21.38
CA GLN A 166 20.42 3.38 -22.46
C GLN A 166 20.90 4.33 -23.58
N PRO A 167 22.13 4.18 -24.09
CA PRO A 167 22.64 5.00 -25.20
C PRO A 167 21.80 4.92 -26.48
N THR A 168 21.02 3.83 -26.63
CA THR A 168 20.16 3.56 -27.78
C THR A 168 18.71 3.31 -27.37
N GLY A 169 18.31 3.76 -26.18
CA GLY A 169 16.96 3.56 -25.68
C GLY A 169 15.91 4.38 -26.43
N ASP A 170 14.70 3.85 -26.50
CA ASP A 170 13.56 4.49 -27.11
C ASP A 170 12.92 5.47 -26.09
N VAL A 171 13.24 6.76 -26.19
CA VAL A 171 12.78 7.80 -25.23
C VAL A 171 11.55 8.60 -25.68
N GLN A 172 10.89 8.18 -26.76
CA GLN A 172 9.77 8.90 -27.37
C GLN A 172 8.43 8.55 -26.71
N PHE A 173 8.22 8.95 -25.46
CA PHE A 173 6.99 8.67 -24.68
C PHE A 173 5.84 9.67 -24.89
N GLY A 174 6.01 10.69 -25.73
CA GLY A 174 4.98 11.69 -26.01
C GLY A 174 3.70 11.08 -26.58
N ARG A 175 2.53 11.50 -26.05
CA ARG A 175 1.18 11.00 -26.44
C ARG A 175 1.01 9.48 -26.40
N LEU A 176 1.85 8.78 -25.63
CA LEU A 176 1.79 7.32 -25.56
C LEU A 176 0.45 6.81 -24.99
N LEU A 177 -0.15 7.54 -24.05
CA LEU A 177 -1.44 7.18 -23.46
C LEU A 177 -2.57 7.06 -24.51
N GLU A 178 -2.63 7.97 -25.48
CA GLU A 178 -3.62 7.92 -26.58
C GLU A 178 -3.46 6.66 -27.44
N ARG A 179 -2.21 6.20 -27.61
CA ARG A 179 -1.90 4.96 -28.34
C ARG A 179 -2.28 3.72 -27.53
N ILE A 180 -2.03 3.74 -26.22
CA ILE A 180 -2.48 2.67 -25.30
C ILE A 180 -4.00 2.58 -25.33
N GLU A 181 -4.71 3.70 -25.25
CA GLU A 181 -6.18 3.77 -25.32
C GLU A 181 -6.71 3.19 -26.64
N THR A 182 -6.10 3.58 -27.77
CA THR A 182 -6.46 3.05 -29.08
C THR A 182 -6.26 1.53 -29.12
N LEU A 183 -5.14 1.03 -28.61
CA LEU A 183 -4.83 -0.39 -28.56
C LEU A 183 -5.84 -1.15 -27.69
N CYS A 184 -6.13 -0.68 -26.47
CA CYS A 184 -7.07 -1.33 -25.56
C CYS A 184 -8.47 -1.46 -26.19
N ARG A 185 -8.93 -0.43 -26.91
CA ARG A 185 -10.23 -0.45 -27.58
C ARG A 185 -10.32 -1.38 -28.79
N THR A 186 -9.20 -1.67 -29.45
CA THR A 186 -9.20 -2.31 -30.77
C THR A 186 -8.51 -3.67 -30.82
N LEU A 187 -7.67 -4.02 -29.84
CA LEU A 187 -6.95 -5.29 -29.82
C LEU A 187 -7.91 -6.48 -29.70
N GLY A 188 -8.96 -6.35 -28.87
CA GLY A 188 -9.95 -7.39 -28.60
C GLY A 188 -9.51 -8.39 -27.53
N LEU A 189 -8.43 -8.10 -26.80
CA LEU A 189 -7.88 -8.94 -25.72
C LEU A 189 -7.49 -8.07 -24.51
N PRO A 190 -7.44 -8.63 -23.29
CA PRO A 190 -6.99 -7.91 -22.11
C PRO A 190 -5.58 -7.32 -22.28
N VAL A 191 -5.45 -6.03 -21.96
CA VAL A 191 -4.16 -5.32 -21.94
C VAL A 191 -3.81 -4.97 -20.50
N ILE A 192 -2.62 -5.36 -20.05
CA ILE A 192 -2.12 -5.09 -18.70
C ILE A 192 -1.02 -4.05 -18.79
N ALA A 193 -1.13 -2.94 -18.06
CA ALA A 193 -0.05 -1.98 -17.93
C ALA A 193 0.87 -2.37 -16.77
N LYS A 194 2.18 -2.30 -16.97
CA LYS A 194 3.16 -2.79 -16.00
C LYS A 194 4.38 -1.87 -15.93
N GLU A 195 4.85 -1.52 -14.73
CA GLU A 195 6.21 -0.93 -14.59
C GLU A 195 7.29 -2.04 -14.61
N VAL A 196 8.55 -1.66 -14.59
CA VAL A 196 9.70 -2.59 -14.58
C VAL A 196 10.46 -2.62 -13.25
N GLY A 197 10.19 -1.70 -12.31
CA GLY A 197 10.81 -1.70 -10.97
C GLY A 197 10.81 -0.33 -10.26
N PHE A 198 10.11 0.67 -10.78
CA PHE A 198 10.05 2.04 -10.24
C PHE A 198 8.65 2.46 -9.80
N GLY A 199 7.62 1.64 -10.04
CA GLY A 199 6.25 1.85 -9.54
C GLY A 199 5.31 2.61 -10.46
N ILE A 200 4.12 2.05 -10.70
CA ILE A 200 2.94 2.81 -11.16
C ILE A 200 2.17 3.31 -9.94
N GLY A 201 2.19 4.62 -9.70
CA GLY A 201 1.41 5.29 -8.66
C GLY A 201 -0.01 5.69 -9.11
N GLU A 202 -0.78 6.28 -8.19
CA GLU A 202 -2.20 6.61 -8.42
C GLU A 202 -2.49 7.48 -9.67
N PRO A 203 -1.76 8.59 -9.93
CA PRO A 203 -2.09 9.46 -11.07
C PRO A 203 -2.01 8.75 -12.43
N ASP A 204 -0.99 7.92 -12.63
CA ASP A 204 -0.84 7.17 -13.88
C ASP A 204 -1.76 5.95 -13.92
N ALA A 205 -2.01 5.31 -12.78
CA ALA A 205 -2.96 4.20 -12.69
C ALA A 205 -4.38 4.61 -13.11
N VAL A 206 -4.86 5.76 -12.65
CA VAL A 206 -6.18 6.30 -13.03
C VAL A 206 -6.26 6.52 -14.53
N ARG A 207 -5.25 7.19 -15.11
CA ARG A 207 -5.21 7.49 -16.55
C ARG A 207 -5.15 6.22 -17.40
N LEU A 208 -4.40 5.20 -16.96
CA LEU A 208 -4.32 3.91 -17.64
C LEU A 208 -5.66 3.16 -17.55
N ALA A 209 -6.32 3.17 -16.39
CA ALA A 209 -7.64 2.58 -16.22
C ALA A 209 -8.69 3.24 -17.13
N GLU A 210 -8.68 4.57 -17.22
CA GLU A 210 -9.54 5.33 -18.14
C GLU A 210 -9.24 5.04 -19.62
N ALA A 211 -7.97 4.77 -19.96
CA ALA A 211 -7.57 4.32 -21.28
C ALA A 211 -8.04 2.88 -21.61
N GLY A 212 -8.56 2.14 -20.63
CA GLY A 212 -9.15 0.82 -20.82
C GLY A 212 -8.19 -0.35 -20.58
N VAL A 213 -7.10 -0.15 -19.84
CA VAL A 213 -6.28 -1.30 -19.41
C VAL A 213 -7.11 -2.21 -18.50
N TYR A 214 -6.96 -3.52 -18.67
CA TYR A 214 -7.65 -4.55 -17.91
C TYR A 214 -7.12 -4.65 -16.48
N ALA A 215 -5.81 -4.56 -16.31
CA ALA A 215 -5.14 -4.65 -15.01
C ALA A 215 -3.90 -3.76 -14.95
N ILE A 216 -3.45 -3.47 -13.73
CA ILE A 216 -2.18 -2.78 -13.47
C ILE A 216 -1.26 -3.70 -12.68
N ASP A 217 -0.05 -3.88 -13.16
CA ASP A 217 1.05 -4.42 -12.37
C ASP A 217 1.96 -3.29 -11.89
N VAL A 218 1.90 -3.01 -10.59
CA VAL A 218 2.56 -1.83 -10.03
C VAL A 218 4.08 -1.87 -10.20
N ALA A 219 4.69 -3.06 -10.16
CA ALA A 219 6.13 -3.25 -10.29
C ALA A 219 6.96 -2.17 -9.58
N GLY A 220 6.71 -2.02 -8.27
CA GLY A 220 7.26 -0.96 -7.45
C GLY A 220 8.75 -1.10 -7.17
N ALA A 221 9.30 -0.07 -6.54
CA ALA A 221 10.67 -0.07 -6.03
C ALA A 221 10.84 -1.08 -4.88
N GLY A 222 12.10 -1.49 -4.67
CA GLY A 222 12.53 -2.45 -3.63
C GLY A 222 12.92 -3.85 -4.12
N GLY A 223 12.80 -4.09 -5.42
CA GLY A 223 13.25 -5.33 -6.06
C GLY A 223 14.50 -5.16 -6.92
N THR A 224 14.41 -5.69 -8.14
CA THR A 224 15.37 -5.43 -9.20
C THR A 224 15.28 -3.97 -9.61
N SER A 225 16.40 -3.26 -9.53
CA SER A 225 16.56 -1.91 -10.06
C SER A 225 17.11 -1.97 -11.48
N TRP A 226 16.32 -1.54 -12.46
CA TRP A 226 16.79 -1.49 -13.84
C TRP A 226 17.82 -0.39 -14.09
N SER A 227 17.90 0.64 -13.23
CA SER A 227 18.99 1.61 -13.30
C SER A 227 20.32 0.94 -12.95
N GLU A 228 20.32 -0.01 -12.00
CA GLU A 228 21.49 -0.82 -11.65
C GLU A 228 21.85 -1.84 -12.73
N VAL A 229 20.85 -2.47 -13.34
CA VAL A 229 21.08 -3.33 -14.50
C VAL A 229 21.79 -2.54 -15.61
N GLU A 230 21.29 -1.34 -15.97
CA GLU A 230 21.96 -0.51 -16.97
C GLU A 230 23.31 0.01 -16.49
N ARG A 231 23.49 0.35 -15.21
CA ARG A 231 24.78 0.78 -14.65
C ARG A 231 25.89 -0.24 -14.92
N HIS A 232 25.62 -1.54 -14.77
CA HIS A 232 26.58 -2.60 -15.05
C HIS A 232 26.94 -2.74 -16.54
N ARG A 233 26.07 -2.26 -17.44
CA ARG A 233 26.29 -2.23 -18.90
C ARG A 233 27.05 -0.98 -19.37
N LEU A 234 27.00 0.08 -18.57
CA LEU A 234 27.48 1.39 -18.94
C LEU A 234 28.92 1.63 -18.47
N ALA A 235 29.61 2.50 -19.19
CA ALA A 235 30.92 3.03 -18.82
C ALA A 235 30.89 4.57 -18.77
N GLY A 236 31.91 5.16 -18.14
CA GLY A 236 32.06 6.61 -18.09
C GLY A 236 30.95 7.34 -17.32
N PRO A 237 30.65 8.60 -17.65
CA PRO A 237 29.71 9.43 -16.89
C PRO A 237 28.29 8.85 -16.80
N LEU A 238 27.79 8.18 -17.85
CA LEU A 238 26.45 7.58 -17.86
C LEU A 238 26.29 6.48 -16.81
N ARG A 239 27.38 5.78 -16.46
CA ARG A 239 27.38 4.83 -15.34
C ARG A 239 27.06 5.51 -14.01
N ASN A 240 27.62 6.69 -13.77
CA ASN A 240 27.37 7.44 -12.54
C ASN A 240 25.95 8.02 -12.51
N VAL A 241 25.44 8.44 -13.67
CA VAL A 241 24.04 8.86 -13.81
C VAL A 241 23.11 7.71 -13.47
N ALA A 242 23.32 6.52 -14.03
CA ALA A 242 22.51 5.34 -13.71
C ALA A 242 22.55 4.99 -12.21
N ALA A 243 23.73 5.04 -11.58
CA ALA A 243 23.90 4.81 -10.15
C ALA A 243 23.09 5.79 -9.27
N ALA A 244 22.94 7.04 -9.69
CA ALA A 244 22.19 8.05 -8.93
C ALA A 244 20.70 7.71 -8.79
N PHE A 245 20.17 6.82 -9.65
CA PHE A 245 18.78 6.36 -9.63
C PHE A 245 18.60 5.00 -8.93
N ARG A 246 19.58 4.53 -8.14
CA ARG A 246 19.48 3.24 -7.43
C ARG A 246 18.29 3.19 -6.44
N GLY A 247 18.02 4.29 -5.75
CA GLY A 247 16.88 4.48 -4.84
C GLY A 247 15.69 5.22 -5.47
N TRP A 248 15.59 5.27 -6.80
CA TRP A 248 14.47 5.94 -7.48
C TRP A 248 13.23 5.06 -7.51
N GLY A 249 12.05 5.69 -7.48
CA GLY A 249 10.76 5.05 -7.66
C GLY A 249 9.89 5.06 -6.41
N THR A 250 8.65 4.62 -6.56
CA THR A 250 7.69 4.50 -5.47
C THR A 250 7.72 3.07 -4.91
N PRO A 251 7.84 2.87 -3.59
CA PRO A 251 7.80 1.55 -2.97
C PRO A 251 6.55 0.75 -3.37
N THR A 252 6.71 -0.56 -3.47
CA THR A 252 5.63 -1.47 -3.88
C THR A 252 4.39 -1.35 -3.00
N ALA A 253 4.54 -1.29 -1.68
CA ALA A 253 3.42 -1.14 -0.74
C ALA A 253 2.67 0.19 -0.94
N ASP A 254 3.40 1.29 -1.17
CA ASP A 254 2.81 2.61 -1.40
C ASP A 254 2.00 2.64 -2.70
N CYS A 255 2.53 2.06 -3.78
CA CYS A 255 1.77 1.90 -5.03
C CYS A 255 0.47 1.13 -4.79
N LEU A 256 0.51 0.02 -4.05
CA LEU A 256 -0.69 -0.79 -3.79
C LEU A 256 -1.76 0.00 -3.04
N VAL A 257 -1.40 0.66 -1.94
CA VAL A 257 -2.34 1.44 -1.12
C VAL A 257 -2.95 2.58 -1.92
N GLN A 258 -2.12 3.35 -2.63
CA GLN A 258 -2.57 4.48 -3.44
C GLN A 258 -3.52 4.05 -4.57
N VAL A 259 -3.12 3.02 -5.34
CA VAL A 259 -3.89 2.55 -6.49
C VAL A 259 -5.20 1.89 -6.05
N ARG A 260 -5.16 0.99 -5.06
CA ARG A 260 -6.38 0.33 -4.57
C ARG A 260 -7.36 1.33 -3.95
N GLY A 261 -6.87 2.33 -3.22
CA GLY A 261 -7.71 3.37 -2.63
C GLY A 261 -8.52 4.17 -3.66
N ARG A 262 -7.95 4.39 -4.85
CA ARG A 262 -8.62 5.14 -5.94
C ARG A 262 -9.40 4.25 -6.91
N LEU A 263 -8.93 3.03 -7.15
CA LEU A 263 -9.47 2.07 -8.13
C LEU A 263 -9.87 0.75 -7.43
N PRO A 264 -10.96 0.74 -6.65
CA PRO A 264 -11.31 -0.37 -5.76
C PRO A 264 -11.69 -1.67 -6.48
N ARG A 265 -11.95 -1.62 -7.78
CA ARG A 265 -12.41 -2.78 -8.58
C ARG A 265 -11.46 -3.18 -9.71
N LEU A 266 -10.44 -2.36 -10.01
CA LEU A 266 -9.50 -2.70 -11.08
C LEU A 266 -8.62 -3.86 -10.61
N PRO A 267 -8.43 -4.93 -11.40
CA PRO A 267 -7.46 -5.96 -11.11
C PRO A 267 -6.06 -5.37 -10.91
N LEU A 268 -5.45 -5.69 -9.77
CA LEU A 268 -4.16 -5.14 -9.35
C LEU A 268 -3.15 -6.25 -9.14
N ILE A 269 -1.97 -6.14 -9.74
CA ILE A 269 -0.88 -7.10 -9.56
C ILE A 269 0.22 -6.42 -8.73
N ALA A 270 0.56 -7.02 -7.61
CA ALA A 270 1.71 -6.62 -6.81
C ALA A 270 2.95 -7.30 -7.36
N SER A 271 3.86 -6.55 -7.97
CA SER A 271 5.23 -7.01 -8.20
C SER A 271 6.21 -5.90 -7.83
N GLY A 272 7.50 -6.22 -7.85
CA GLY A 272 8.54 -5.35 -7.32
C GLY A 272 8.99 -5.82 -5.94
N GLY A 273 10.12 -6.52 -5.90
CA GLY A 273 10.79 -6.87 -4.63
C GLY A 273 10.11 -7.92 -3.74
N ILE A 274 9.10 -8.63 -4.23
CA ILE A 274 8.49 -9.76 -3.52
C ILE A 274 9.41 -10.96 -3.58
N ARG A 275 9.76 -11.47 -2.40
CA ARG A 275 10.76 -12.55 -2.20
C ARG A 275 10.21 -13.73 -1.41
N THR A 276 9.19 -13.53 -0.59
CA THR A 276 8.62 -14.56 0.29
C THR A 276 7.10 -14.61 0.17
N GLY A 277 6.51 -15.74 0.58
CA GLY A 277 5.05 -15.86 0.62
C GLY A 277 4.39 -14.98 1.69
N LEU A 278 5.15 -14.53 2.71
CA LEU A 278 4.66 -13.56 3.68
C LEU A 278 4.48 -12.18 3.04
N GLN A 279 5.47 -11.72 2.27
CA GLN A 279 5.34 -10.47 1.50
C GLN A 279 4.21 -10.55 0.47
N ALA A 280 4.02 -11.72 -0.16
CA ALA A 280 2.88 -11.97 -1.04
C ALA A 280 1.54 -11.85 -0.28
N ALA A 281 1.43 -12.44 0.90
CA ALA A 281 0.23 -12.35 1.74
C ALA A 281 -0.06 -10.89 2.14
N VAL A 282 0.95 -10.13 2.56
CA VAL A 282 0.83 -8.70 2.86
C VAL A 282 0.34 -7.93 1.63
N ALA A 283 0.94 -8.16 0.47
CA ALA A 283 0.55 -7.48 -0.76
C ALA A 283 -0.91 -7.75 -1.15
N LEU A 284 -1.37 -9.01 -0.98
CA LEU A 284 -2.78 -9.38 -1.19
C LEU A 284 -3.69 -8.66 -0.18
N ALA A 285 -3.31 -8.60 1.09
CA ALA A 285 -4.07 -7.89 2.13
C ALA A 285 -4.10 -6.37 1.94
N LEU A 286 -3.04 -5.77 1.37
CA LEU A 286 -3.02 -4.36 0.93
C LEU A 286 -3.89 -4.11 -0.31
N GLY A 287 -4.43 -5.16 -0.92
CA GLY A 287 -5.43 -5.07 -1.98
C GLY A 287 -4.98 -5.58 -3.33
N ALA A 288 -3.87 -6.32 -3.45
CA ALA A 288 -3.52 -6.99 -4.70
C ALA A 288 -4.47 -8.15 -5.04
N ASP A 289 -4.63 -8.39 -6.34
CA ASP A 289 -5.32 -9.54 -6.93
C ASP A 289 -4.40 -10.68 -7.32
N MET A 290 -3.21 -10.33 -7.79
CA MET A 290 -2.17 -11.27 -8.14
C MET A 290 -0.83 -10.78 -7.60
N VAL A 291 0.12 -11.69 -7.45
CA VAL A 291 1.47 -11.41 -6.98
C VAL A 291 2.49 -11.84 -8.03
N GLY A 292 3.21 -10.88 -8.59
CA GLY A 292 4.23 -11.08 -9.60
C GLY A 292 5.62 -11.30 -8.99
N VAL A 293 6.27 -12.41 -9.35
CA VAL A 293 7.64 -12.75 -8.94
C VAL A 293 8.52 -12.90 -10.18
N ALA A 294 9.58 -12.09 -10.28
CA ALA A 294 10.53 -12.12 -11.40
C ALA A 294 11.92 -12.62 -10.96
N GLY A 295 12.78 -11.73 -10.44
CA GLY A 295 14.19 -12.02 -10.14
C GLY A 295 14.46 -13.31 -9.33
N PRO A 296 13.73 -13.60 -8.23
CA PRO A 296 13.86 -14.88 -7.52
C PRO A 296 13.60 -16.09 -8.42
N MET A 297 12.51 -16.05 -9.19
CA MET A 297 12.11 -17.15 -10.07
C MET A 297 13.07 -17.32 -11.25
N LEU A 298 13.62 -16.22 -11.79
CA LEU A 298 14.68 -16.26 -12.81
C LEU A 298 15.91 -17.02 -12.31
N ARG A 299 16.39 -16.66 -11.11
CA ARG A 299 17.58 -17.29 -10.52
C ARG A 299 17.34 -18.75 -10.18
N ALA A 300 16.14 -19.09 -9.72
CA ALA A 300 15.75 -20.47 -9.46
C ALA A 300 15.68 -21.30 -10.76
N ALA A 301 15.00 -20.79 -11.78
CA ALA A 301 14.87 -21.47 -13.07
C ALA A 301 16.21 -21.64 -13.82
N ALA A 302 17.14 -20.70 -13.64
CA ALA A 302 18.51 -20.83 -14.14
C ALA A 302 19.30 -21.97 -13.46
N ARG A 303 18.88 -22.43 -12.28
CA ARG A 303 19.45 -23.59 -11.57
C ARG A 303 18.74 -24.90 -11.91
N GLY A 304 17.53 -24.85 -12.46
CA GLY A 304 16.78 -26.02 -12.92
C GLY A 304 15.31 -26.01 -12.50
N ASP A 305 14.57 -27.03 -12.97
CA ASP A 305 13.13 -27.21 -12.69
C ASP A 305 12.84 -27.46 -11.20
N GLU A 306 13.70 -28.23 -10.53
CA GLU A 306 13.58 -28.54 -9.10
C GLU A 306 13.65 -27.26 -8.25
N ALA A 307 14.72 -26.46 -8.41
CA ALA A 307 14.90 -25.23 -7.66
C ALA A 307 13.77 -24.20 -7.88
N ALA A 308 13.25 -24.11 -9.11
CA ALA A 308 12.10 -23.24 -9.40
C ALA A 308 10.80 -23.78 -8.82
N GLY A 309 10.61 -25.11 -8.81
CA GLY A 309 9.51 -25.79 -8.16
C GLY A 309 9.50 -25.59 -6.64
N GLU A 310 10.65 -25.77 -5.99
CA GLU A 310 10.81 -25.57 -4.55
C GLU A 310 10.44 -24.13 -4.15
N LEU A 311 10.91 -23.13 -4.90
CA LEU A 311 10.54 -21.74 -4.65
C LEU A 311 9.04 -21.49 -4.84
N ALA A 312 8.43 -22.06 -5.88
CA ALA A 312 6.98 -21.96 -6.11
C ALA A 312 6.18 -22.58 -4.96
N GLU A 313 6.60 -23.74 -4.49
CA GLU A 313 5.99 -24.43 -3.34
C GLU A 313 6.17 -23.64 -2.04
N GLU A 314 7.37 -23.12 -1.76
CA GLU A 314 7.65 -22.28 -0.59
C GLU A 314 6.74 -21.05 -0.53
N LEU A 315 6.55 -20.36 -1.67
CA LEU A 315 5.66 -19.21 -1.77
C LEU A 315 4.21 -19.58 -1.41
N VAL A 316 3.71 -20.69 -1.93
CA VAL A 316 2.33 -21.16 -1.71
C VAL A 316 2.12 -21.65 -0.28
N GLU A 317 3.03 -22.46 0.24
CA GLU A 317 2.93 -23.01 1.60
C GLU A 317 3.05 -21.92 2.66
N THR A 318 3.92 -20.94 2.44
CA THR A 318 4.00 -19.77 3.33
C THR A 318 2.69 -18.98 3.30
N LEU A 319 2.12 -18.72 2.12
CA LEU A 319 0.83 -18.03 2.00
C LEU A 319 -0.29 -18.80 2.72
N ARG A 320 -0.40 -20.13 2.52
CA ARG A 320 -1.37 -20.99 3.22
C ARG A 320 -1.25 -20.91 4.73
N ARG A 321 -0.01 -20.87 5.26
CA ARG A 321 0.24 -20.77 6.71
C ARG A 321 -0.10 -19.40 7.26
N VAL A 322 0.17 -18.32 6.54
CA VAL A 322 -0.28 -16.97 6.93
C VAL A 322 -1.80 -16.92 6.98
N MET A 323 -2.47 -17.43 5.94
CA MET A 323 -3.92 -17.55 5.87
C MET A 323 -4.50 -18.34 7.06
N PHE A 324 -3.93 -19.52 7.35
CA PHE A 324 -4.30 -20.32 8.51
C PHE A 324 -4.13 -19.56 9.83
N CYS A 325 -2.95 -19.00 10.08
CA CYS A 325 -2.63 -18.27 11.31
C CYS A 325 -3.35 -16.92 11.46
N THR A 326 -4.17 -16.54 10.48
CA THR A 326 -5.04 -15.35 10.49
C THR A 326 -6.53 -15.69 10.37
N GLY A 327 -6.89 -16.98 10.38
CA GLY A 327 -8.29 -17.42 10.27
C GLY A 327 -8.91 -17.20 8.88
N ALA A 328 -8.08 -17.03 7.85
CA ALA A 328 -8.52 -16.80 6.48
C ALA A 328 -8.52 -18.11 5.67
N ALA A 329 -9.70 -18.68 5.40
CA ALA A 329 -9.80 -19.90 4.59
C ALA A 329 -9.53 -19.68 3.08
N GLY A 330 -9.57 -18.43 2.60
CA GLY A 330 -9.41 -18.08 1.18
C GLY A 330 -8.91 -16.64 0.98
N ILE A 331 -8.53 -16.29 -0.25
CA ILE A 331 -7.94 -14.97 -0.59
C ILE A 331 -8.87 -13.82 -0.22
N GLU A 332 -10.17 -13.96 -0.46
CA GLU A 332 -11.18 -12.96 -0.07
C GLU A 332 -11.24 -12.72 1.44
N ALA A 333 -11.04 -13.76 2.24
CA ALA A 333 -10.97 -13.62 3.69
C ALA A 333 -9.66 -12.96 4.12
N LEU A 334 -8.53 -13.34 3.50
CA LEU A 334 -7.21 -12.77 3.78
C LEU A 334 -7.19 -11.25 3.55
N ARG A 335 -7.83 -10.77 2.48
CA ARG A 335 -7.97 -9.33 2.17
C ARG A 335 -8.69 -8.51 3.22
N ARG A 336 -9.49 -9.17 4.07
CA ARG A 336 -10.24 -8.52 5.15
C ARG A 336 -9.50 -8.58 6.48
N VAL A 337 -8.40 -9.33 6.56
CA VAL A 337 -7.57 -9.41 7.77
C VAL A 337 -6.87 -8.07 7.94
N PRO A 338 -7.06 -7.37 9.08
CA PRO A 338 -6.38 -6.12 9.33
C PRO A 338 -4.86 -6.31 9.42
N LEU A 339 -4.12 -5.44 8.74
CA LEU A 339 -2.67 -5.31 8.91
C LEU A 339 -2.39 -4.24 9.97
N ALA A 340 -1.38 -4.48 10.80
CA ALA A 340 -0.75 -3.45 11.62
C ALA A 340 0.47 -2.93 10.87
N ARG A 341 0.70 -1.61 10.85
CA ARG A 341 1.94 -1.04 10.34
C ARG A 341 2.86 -0.65 11.50
N ASP A 342 4.17 -0.84 11.32
CA ASP A 342 5.16 -0.31 12.24
C ASP A 342 5.00 1.21 12.38
N GLY A 343 4.80 1.67 13.62
CA GLY A 343 4.56 3.09 13.92
C GLY A 343 3.10 3.55 13.87
N ASP A 344 2.12 2.66 13.65
CA ASP A 344 0.70 3.04 13.76
C ASP A 344 0.34 3.47 15.20
N PHE A 345 -0.12 4.72 15.34
CA PHE A 345 -0.74 5.22 16.57
C PHE A 345 -2.08 4.51 16.78
N ARG A 346 -2.22 3.81 17.91
CA ARG A 346 -3.53 3.31 18.34
C ARG A 346 -4.33 4.47 18.94
N SER A 347 -5.52 4.72 18.39
CA SER A 347 -6.47 5.68 18.95
C SER A 347 -7.70 4.96 19.51
N GLY A 348 -8.29 5.54 20.54
CA GLY A 348 -9.52 5.08 21.17
C GLY A 348 -10.10 6.20 22.01
N ALA A 349 -11.36 6.06 22.44
CA ALA A 349 -12.01 7.06 23.28
C ALA A 349 -12.90 6.40 24.34
N VAL A 350 -12.92 6.98 25.54
CA VAL A 350 -13.83 6.61 26.63
C VAL A 350 -14.53 7.86 27.12
N GLU A 351 -15.84 7.77 27.30
CA GLU A 351 -16.64 8.84 27.92
C GLU A 351 -17.08 8.43 29.32
N PHE A 352 -17.08 9.40 30.24
CA PHE A 352 -17.68 9.24 31.57
C PHE A 352 -18.49 10.47 31.97
N GLU A 353 -19.45 10.24 32.88
CA GLU A 353 -20.33 11.26 33.42
C GLU A 353 -20.05 11.55 34.90
N LEU A 354 -20.26 12.80 35.32
CA LEU A 354 -20.27 13.22 36.71
C LEU A 354 -21.29 14.32 36.96
N GLN A 355 -21.84 14.35 38.18
CA GLN A 355 -22.68 15.43 38.68
C GLN A 355 -21.80 16.53 39.29
N THR A 356 -22.03 17.77 38.91
CA THR A 356 -21.26 18.93 39.36
C THR A 356 -21.97 19.73 40.46
N GLY A 357 -21.19 20.46 41.26
CA GLY A 357 -21.68 21.42 42.24
C GLY A 357 -21.96 22.79 41.62
N PRO A 358 -22.44 23.78 42.40
CA PRO A 358 -22.62 25.14 41.91
C PRO A 358 -21.30 25.78 41.47
N GLY A 359 -21.26 26.37 40.27
CA GLY A 359 -20.04 26.94 39.69
C GLY A 359 -19.66 28.33 40.21
N PRO A 360 -18.38 28.75 40.11
CA PRO A 360 -17.25 27.94 39.64
C PRO A 360 -16.85 26.84 40.64
N ALA A 361 -16.77 25.58 40.20
CA ALA A 361 -16.39 24.43 41.02
C ALA A 361 -15.38 23.52 40.30
N PHE A 362 -14.37 23.06 41.03
CA PHE A 362 -13.27 22.24 40.52
C PHE A 362 -13.49 20.79 40.94
N HIS A 363 -13.84 19.94 39.99
CA HIS A 363 -14.07 18.52 40.21
C HIS A 363 -12.86 17.72 39.75
N ASP A 364 -12.13 17.12 40.68
CA ASP A 364 -11.00 16.26 40.35
C ASP A 364 -11.48 15.00 39.63
N VAL A 365 -11.01 14.83 38.39
CA VAL A 365 -11.31 13.70 37.52
C VAL A 365 -10.09 12.84 37.22
N THR A 366 -8.96 13.07 37.89
CA THR A 366 -7.68 12.42 37.59
C THR A 366 -7.79 10.90 37.61
N ASP A 367 -8.43 10.33 38.62
CA ASP A 367 -8.55 8.87 38.77
C ASP A 367 -9.48 8.28 37.70
N ARG A 368 -10.47 9.05 37.24
CA ARG A 368 -11.35 8.65 36.12
C ARG A 368 -10.60 8.67 34.79
N VAL A 369 -9.73 9.66 34.57
CA VAL A 369 -8.83 9.70 33.41
C VAL A 369 -7.85 8.52 33.44
N GLN A 370 -7.26 8.22 34.59
CA GLN A 370 -6.40 7.04 34.77
C GLN A 370 -7.15 5.72 34.52
N ALA A 371 -8.40 5.61 34.94
CA ALA A 371 -9.24 4.45 34.63
C ALA A 371 -9.54 4.33 33.12
N SER A 372 -9.76 5.45 32.43
CA SER A 372 -9.90 5.47 30.97
C SER A 372 -8.63 4.99 30.26
N VAL A 373 -7.44 5.42 30.70
CA VAL A 373 -6.14 4.94 30.18
C VAL A 373 -6.04 3.41 30.32
N ALA A 374 -6.37 2.88 31.49
CA ALA A 374 -6.35 1.44 31.74
C ALA A 374 -7.36 0.69 30.85
N ARG A 375 -8.57 1.24 30.67
CA ARG A 375 -9.61 0.66 29.81
C ARG A 375 -9.21 0.65 28.33
N LEU A 376 -8.49 1.67 27.88
CA LEU A 376 -7.97 1.77 26.52
C LEU A 376 -6.73 0.88 26.29
N GLY A 377 -6.13 0.32 27.34
CA GLY A 377 -4.91 -0.46 27.23
C GLY A 377 -3.71 0.36 26.75
N LEU A 378 -3.71 1.67 26.99
CA LEU A 378 -2.64 2.57 26.56
C LEU A 378 -1.44 2.42 27.50
N PHE A 379 -0.29 2.01 26.96
CA PHE A 379 0.94 1.80 27.75
C PHE A 379 1.84 3.04 27.74
N ASP A 380 2.21 3.57 26.57
CA ASP A 380 2.94 4.83 26.42
C ASP A 380 2.25 5.69 25.35
N GLY A 381 2.14 7.00 25.58
CA GLY A 381 1.48 7.92 24.63
C GLY A 381 0.94 9.20 25.27
N VAL A 382 -0.16 9.72 24.73
CA VAL A 382 -0.87 10.91 25.26
C VAL A 382 -2.37 10.65 25.27
N VAL A 383 -3.08 11.24 26.24
CA VAL A 383 -4.56 11.32 26.24
C VAL A 383 -5.02 12.76 26.15
N VAL A 384 -6.16 12.96 25.49
CA VAL A 384 -6.82 14.27 25.37
C VAL A 384 -8.09 14.25 26.20
N VAL A 385 -8.08 14.94 27.34
CA VAL A 385 -9.25 15.02 28.22
C VAL A 385 -10.07 16.24 27.82
N SER A 386 -11.32 16.03 27.41
CA SER A 386 -12.19 17.05 26.82
C SER A 386 -13.53 17.14 27.53
N SER A 387 -13.96 18.35 27.88
CA SER A 387 -15.34 18.64 28.28
C SER A 387 -16.23 18.61 27.03
N MET A 388 -17.36 17.90 27.07
CA MET A 388 -18.34 17.90 25.96
C MET A 388 -19.38 19.03 26.09
N HIS A 389 -19.04 20.11 26.81
CA HIS A 389 -19.97 21.16 27.23
C HIS A 389 -19.37 22.57 27.06
N THR A 390 -20.21 23.52 26.66
CA THR A 390 -19.83 24.93 26.39
C THR A 390 -19.72 25.79 27.65
N THR A 391 -20.12 25.27 28.80
CA THR A 391 -20.04 25.95 30.12
C THR A 391 -19.28 25.13 31.17
N ALA A 392 -18.42 24.23 30.72
CA ALA A 392 -17.47 23.52 31.58
C ALA A 392 -16.11 23.39 30.87
N ALA A 393 -15.03 23.54 31.63
CA ALA A 393 -13.65 23.51 31.12
C ALA A 393 -12.86 22.33 31.69
N VAL A 394 -11.73 21.99 31.09
CA VAL A 394 -10.80 20.99 31.63
C VAL A 394 -9.43 21.61 31.83
N VAL A 395 -8.88 21.53 33.04
CA VAL A 395 -7.60 22.14 33.40
C VAL A 395 -6.73 21.20 34.21
N VAL A 396 -5.42 21.46 34.23
CA VAL A 396 -4.48 20.80 35.14
C VAL A 396 -3.98 21.82 36.15
N ASN A 397 -4.17 21.56 37.44
CA ASN A 397 -3.72 22.44 38.52
C ASN A 397 -3.53 21.66 39.83
N GLU A 398 -3.36 22.36 40.95
CA GLU A 398 -3.24 21.78 42.30
C GLU A 398 -4.59 21.63 43.00
N ASP A 399 -4.81 20.49 43.66
CA ASP A 399 -6.01 20.20 44.46
C ASP A 399 -5.86 20.74 45.89
N GLU A 400 -6.06 22.05 46.02
CA GLU A 400 -6.04 22.74 47.31
C GLU A 400 -7.28 23.64 47.44
N PRO A 401 -8.10 23.47 48.50
CA PRO A 401 -9.38 24.17 48.64
C PRO A 401 -9.32 25.70 48.62
N LEU A 402 -8.28 26.32 49.19
CA LEU A 402 -8.12 27.78 49.18
C LEU A 402 -7.75 28.28 47.78
N LEU A 403 -6.90 27.56 47.05
CA LEU A 403 -6.61 27.83 45.64
C LEU A 403 -7.87 27.73 44.78
N HIS A 404 -8.73 26.73 45.01
CA HIS A 404 -10.02 26.64 44.30
C HIS A 404 -10.88 27.89 44.53
N ALA A 405 -10.90 28.40 45.77
CA ALA A 405 -11.61 29.64 46.10
C ALA A 405 -10.97 30.87 45.43
N ASP A 406 -9.64 30.95 45.39
CA ASP A 406 -8.91 32.00 44.67
C ASP A 406 -9.18 31.96 43.16
N PHE A 407 -9.16 30.78 42.54
CA PHE A 407 -9.48 30.61 41.13
C PHE A 407 -10.93 31.01 40.82
N GLY A 408 -11.88 30.62 41.68
CA GLY A 408 -13.27 31.06 41.55
C GLY A 408 -13.42 32.59 41.58
N ARG A 409 -12.75 33.26 42.54
CA ARG A 409 -12.71 34.73 42.60
C ARG A 409 -12.07 35.34 41.36
N PHE A 410 -10.97 34.74 40.88
CA PHE A 410 -10.26 35.19 39.70
C PHE A 410 -11.12 35.11 38.44
N LEU A 411 -11.79 33.98 38.21
CA LEU A 411 -12.69 33.77 37.07
C LEU A 411 -13.86 34.75 37.09
N ASN A 412 -14.47 34.96 38.26
CA ASN A 412 -15.56 35.93 38.43
C ASN A 412 -15.11 37.38 38.21
N ARG A 413 -13.82 37.70 38.33
CA ARG A 413 -13.28 39.02 37.99
C ARG A 413 -13.02 39.17 36.49
N LEU A 414 -12.54 38.11 35.83
CA LEU A 414 -12.28 38.12 34.39
C LEU A 414 -13.56 38.12 33.56
N ALA A 415 -14.56 37.34 34.01
CA ALA A 415 -15.87 37.27 33.41
C ALA A 415 -16.92 37.29 34.56
N PRO A 416 -17.38 38.48 34.97
CA PRO A 416 -18.41 38.69 35.99
C PRO A 416 -19.72 38.00 35.64
N ARG A 417 -20.70 37.90 36.56
CA ARG A 417 -21.96 37.18 36.28
C ARG A 417 -22.99 37.94 35.44
N SER A 418 -22.74 39.20 35.10
CA SER A 418 -23.73 40.08 34.45
C SER A 418 -23.10 40.92 33.36
N GLY A 419 -23.93 41.41 32.43
CA GLY A 419 -23.50 42.33 31.37
C GLY A 419 -23.20 41.64 30.04
N TYR A 420 -23.69 40.43 29.83
CA TYR A 420 -23.57 39.72 28.56
C TYR A 420 -24.84 39.83 27.74
N GLU A 421 -24.67 40.13 26.47
CA GLU A 421 -25.74 40.14 25.47
C GLU A 421 -26.46 38.78 25.37
N HIS A 422 -25.73 37.68 25.65
CA HIS A 422 -26.28 36.32 25.71
C HIS A 422 -27.42 36.16 26.72
N ASP A 423 -27.38 36.95 27.80
CA ASP A 423 -28.34 36.88 28.90
C ASP A 423 -29.60 37.73 28.63
N ASP A 424 -29.62 38.51 27.53
CA ASP A 424 -30.83 39.20 27.06
C ASP A 424 -31.70 38.25 26.23
N LEU A 425 -32.53 37.48 26.94
CA LEU A 425 -33.42 36.47 26.33
C LEU A 425 -34.45 37.10 25.38
N SER A 426 -34.78 38.38 25.53
CA SER A 426 -35.76 39.07 24.66
C SER A 426 -35.28 39.22 23.22
N ARG A 427 -33.96 39.19 23.02
CA ARG A 427 -33.30 39.34 21.71
C ARG A 427 -32.94 38.00 21.07
N ARG A 428 -33.11 36.90 21.80
CA ARG A 428 -32.81 35.55 21.33
C ARG A 428 -34.09 34.87 20.83
N GLN A 429 -33.96 34.10 19.75
CA GLN A 429 -35.07 33.33 19.18
C GLN A 429 -34.96 31.88 19.64
N SER A 430 -36.11 31.22 19.86
CA SER A 430 -36.19 29.79 20.21
C SER A 430 -35.46 29.38 21.49
N VAL A 431 -35.51 30.23 22.52
CA VAL A 431 -34.90 29.98 23.83
C VAL A 431 -35.81 29.10 24.70
N PRO A 432 -35.29 28.03 25.34
CA PRO A 432 -36.04 27.25 26.30
C PRO A 432 -36.57 28.11 27.47
N PRO A 433 -37.77 27.84 28.02
CA PRO A 433 -38.32 28.60 29.13
C PRO A 433 -37.44 28.61 30.39
N ASP A 434 -36.56 27.62 30.54
CA ASP A 434 -35.65 27.41 31.66
C ASP A 434 -34.19 27.75 31.31
N GLU A 435 -33.95 28.54 30.25
CA GLU A 435 -32.60 28.92 29.84
C GLU A 435 -31.86 29.65 30.98
N PRO A 436 -30.68 29.15 31.39
CA PRO A 436 -29.84 29.80 32.39
C PRO A 436 -29.25 31.12 31.86
N LEU A 437 -29.14 32.12 32.73
CA LEU A 437 -28.35 33.33 32.45
C LEU A 437 -26.86 33.02 32.72
N ASN A 438 -26.19 32.46 31.71
CA ASN A 438 -24.84 31.89 31.84
C ASN A 438 -23.84 32.43 30.80
N GLY A 439 -24.07 33.63 30.27
CA GLY A 439 -23.12 34.30 29.36
C GLY A 439 -21.70 34.38 29.96
N HIS A 440 -21.61 34.60 31.27
CA HIS A 440 -20.36 34.56 32.01
C HIS A 440 -19.65 33.20 31.92
N SER A 441 -20.37 32.09 32.06
CA SER A 441 -19.83 30.73 32.05
C SER A 441 -19.22 30.39 30.69
N HIS A 442 -19.84 30.85 29.60
CA HIS A 442 -19.28 30.74 28.24
C HIS A 442 -17.97 31.52 28.10
N CYS A 443 -17.91 32.76 28.60
CA CYS A 443 -16.68 33.56 28.55
C CYS A 443 -15.56 32.97 29.43
N GLN A 444 -15.89 32.43 30.60
CA GLN A 444 -14.92 31.73 31.45
C GLN A 444 -14.41 30.45 30.77
N GLN A 445 -15.31 29.71 30.10
CA GLN A 445 -14.95 28.49 29.38
C GLN A 445 -14.03 28.80 28.20
N LEU A 446 -14.29 29.89 27.47
CA LEU A 446 -13.44 30.36 26.38
C LEU A 446 -12.01 30.68 26.85
N LEU A 447 -11.86 31.21 28.07
CA LEU A 447 -10.55 31.56 28.65
C LEU A 447 -9.77 30.33 29.14
N LEU A 448 -10.46 29.35 29.74
CA LEU A 448 -9.82 28.15 30.29
C LEU A 448 -9.57 27.07 29.24
N GLY A 449 -10.44 26.98 28.23
CA GLY A 449 -10.37 25.96 27.19
C GLY A 449 -11.16 24.69 27.51
N GLN A 450 -11.45 23.93 26.46
CA GLN A 450 -12.27 22.71 26.53
C GLN A 450 -11.46 21.45 26.85
N THR A 451 -10.15 21.47 26.59
CA THR A 451 -9.32 20.26 26.51
C THR A 451 -7.99 20.45 27.21
N THR A 452 -7.45 19.37 27.77
CA THR A 452 -6.04 19.29 28.19
C THR A 452 -5.41 18.00 27.69
N VAL A 453 -4.08 18.02 27.49
CA VAL A 453 -3.31 16.87 27.02
C VAL A 453 -2.44 16.36 28.17
N VAL A 454 -2.54 15.06 28.47
CA VAL A 454 -1.79 14.43 29.56
C VAL A 454 -0.93 13.29 29.00
N PRO A 455 0.40 13.29 29.22
CA PRO A 455 1.24 12.17 28.82
C PRO A 455 0.91 10.90 29.61
N VAL A 456 1.14 9.75 29.00
CA VAL A 456 1.01 8.42 29.63
C VAL A 456 2.33 7.70 29.48
N GLU A 457 2.87 7.20 30.59
CA GLU A 457 4.06 6.34 30.61
C GLU A 457 3.76 5.10 31.45
N ARG A 458 4.10 3.92 30.91
CA ARG A 458 3.92 2.62 31.57
C ARG A 458 2.51 2.42 32.14
N GLY A 459 1.51 2.81 31.37
CA GLY A 459 0.08 2.70 31.68
C GLY A 459 -0.43 3.72 32.70
N ARG A 460 0.36 4.72 33.07
CA ARG A 460 -0.02 5.73 34.07
C ARG A 460 -0.03 7.13 33.49
N VAL A 461 -1.05 7.91 33.84
CA VAL A 461 -1.05 9.36 33.57
C VAL A 461 0.15 9.99 34.26
N ARG A 462 0.87 10.85 33.54
CA ARG A 462 2.08 11.51 34.01
C ARG A 462 1.78 12.97 34.28
N LEU A 463 1.73 13.26 35.57
CA LEU A 463 1.48 14.58 36.13
C LEU A 463 2.62 14.90 37.11
N GLY A 464 2.90 16.18 37.30
CA GLY A 464 3.77 16.64 38.38
C GLY A 464 3.22 16.26 39.76
N PRO A 465 4.04 16.31 40.83
CA PRO A 465 3.66 15.82 42.15
C PRO A 465 2.37 16.40 42.73
N TRP A 466 2.05 17.64 42.36
CA TRP A 466 0.88 18.38 42.83
C TRP A 466 -0.20 18.53 41.77
N GLN A 467 0.04 18.05 40.54
CA GLN A 467 -0.87 18.25 39.43
C GLN A 467 -2.00 17.22 39.45
N ARG A 468 -3.22 17.72 39.28
CA ARG A 468 -4.48 16.98 39.14
C ARG A 468 -5.25 17.52 37.94
N VAL A 469 -6.03 16.66 37.30
CA VAL A 469 -6.90 17.02 36.18
C VAL A 469 -8.28 17.33 36.74
N PHE A 470 -8.79 18.52 36.44
CA PHE A 470 -10.10 18.97 36.89
C PHE A 470 -11.06 19.17 35.72
N LEU A 471 -12.30 18.73 35.91
CA LEU A 471 -13.43 19.34 35.22
C LEU A 471 -13.86 20.57 36.04
N VAL A 472 -13.83 21.75 35.42
CA VAL A 472 -14.30 23.00 36.03
C VAL A 472 -15.73 23.26 35.58
N GLU A 473 -16.68 23.17 36.51
CA GLU A 473 -18.05 23.64 36.31
C GLU A 473 -18.08 25.16 36.41
N LEU A 474 -18.61 25.85 35.41
CA LEU A 474 -18.60 27.32 35.34
C LEU A 474 -20.00 27.93 35.40
N ASP A 475 -21.04 27.10 35.39
CA ASP A 475 -22.44 27.50 35.44
C ASP A 475 -23.05 27.07 36.79
N GLY A 476 -23.89 26.04 36.81
CA GLY A 476 -24.51 25.49 38.01
C GLY A 476 -24.49 23.96 37.98
N SER A 477 -25.02 23.35 39.04
CA SER A 477 -25.07 21.89 39.18
C SER A 477 -25.72 21.20 37.99
N ARG A 478 -24.95 20.36 37.28
CA ARG A 478 -25.38 19.66 36.06
C ARG A 478 -24.73 18.29 35.92
N SER A 479 -25.33 17.45 35.08
CA SER A 479 -24.63 16.27 34.54
C SER A 479 -23.65 16.72 33.46
N ARG A 480 -22.36 16.45 33.67
CA ARG A 480 -21.31 16.76 32.70
C ARG A 480 -20.70 15.48 32.15
N ARG A 481 -20.32 15.54 30.88
CA ARG A 481 -19.68 14.47 30.11
C ARG A 481 -18.26 14.88 29.79
N VAL A 482 -17.32 13.99 30.10
CA VAL A 482 -15.90 14.14 29.78
C VAL A 482 -15.50 12.99 28.87
N ARG A 483 -14.80 13.32 27.78
CA ARG A 483 -14.22 12.36 26.84
C ARG A 483 -12.70 12.31 27.04
N VAL A 484 -12.14 11.11 27.10
CA VAL A 484 -10.70 10.82 27.21
C VAL A 484 -10.24 10.02 26.00
#